data_AF-A0A0Q0S7B1-F1
#
_entry.id   AF-A0A0Q0S7B1-F1
#
_cell.length_a   1.000
_cell.length_b   1.000
_cell.length_c   1.000
_cell.angle_alpha   90.00
_cell.angle_beta   90.00
_cell.angle_gamma   90.00
#
_symmetry.space_group_name_H-M   'P 1'
#
loop_
_entity.id
_entity.type
_entity.pdbx_description
1 polymer ?
#
loop_
_entity_poly.entity_id
_entity_poly.type
_entity_poly.pdbx_seq_one_letter_code
_entity_poly.pdbx_strand_id
1 'polypeptide(L)'
;MYEIHDIVALSISTIKPLLRQQMFSIPEDNLIFDAYEELAIFIISNFDIPSSHEEYIAKNLGIQTNYLQGSIKTELENHLKNTKGNFSLEFPLRALEVYFSYGKPLDMDLNILMKLKYLISKLHHLVGENYRF
;
A
#
# COMPACT_ATOMS: atom_id res chain seq x y z
N MET A 1 3.68 2.77 -21.33
CA MET A 1 4.00 1.83 -20.23
C MET A 1 5.04 2.56 -19.40
N TYR A 2 4.73 2.93 -18.15
CA TYR A 2 5.68 3.63 -17.29
C TYR A 2 6.75 2.64 -16.83
N GLU A 3 8.02 3.06 -16.80
CA GLU A 3 9.08 2.22 -16.25
C GLU A 3 8.89 2.11 -14.73
N ILE A 4 9.31 0.99 -14.12
CA ILE A 4 9.19 0.76 -12.67
C ILE A 4 9.78 1.93 -11.86
N HIS A 5 10.85 2.54 -12.37
CA HIS A 5 11.47 3.71 -11.77
C HIS A 5 10.56 4.94 -11.74
N ASP A 6 9.72 5.15 -12.75
CA ASP A 6 8.80 6.28 -12.82
C ASP A 6 7.70 6.19 -11.77
N ILE A 7 7.16 4.99 -11.56
CA ILE A 7 6.09 4.76 -10.55
C ILE A 7 6.66 4.94 -9.14
N VAL A 8 7.83 4.39 -8.87
CA VAL A 8 8.51 4.57 -7.56
C VAL A 8 8.87 6.04 -7.35
N ALA A 9 9.33 6.74 -8.39
CA ALA A 9 9.62 8.17 -8.30
C ALA A 9 8.35 8.99 -8.00
N LEU A 10 7.21 8.65 -8.63
CA LEU A 10 5.92 9.27 -8.37
C LEU A 10 5.50 9.09 -6.91
N SER A 11 5.50 7.86 -6.39
CA SER A 11 5.11 7.60 -4.99
C SER A 11 6.06 8.27 -3.98
N ILE A 12 7.36 8.37 -4.30
CA ILE A 12 8.31 9.17 -3.50
C ILE A 12 7.96 10.66 -3.53
N SER A 13 7.55 11.18 -4.69
CA SER A 13 7.17 12.58 -4.85
C SER A 13 5.89 12.94 -4.09
N THR A 14 4.98 11.97 -3.93
CA THR A 14 3.74 12.13 -3.15
C THR A 14 4.00 12.09 -1.64
N ILE A 15 4.90 11.21 -1.16
CA ILE A 15 5.19 11.04 0.27
C ILE A 15 6.12 12.14 0.83
N LYS A 16 7.09 12.63 0.04
CA LYS A 16 8.08 13.62 0.51
C LYS A 16 7.47 14.94 1.03
N PRO A 17 6.49 15.57 0.37
CA PRO A 17 5.84 16.79 0.85
C PRO A 17 5.12 16.57 2.18
N LEU A 18 4.46 15.42 2.36
CA LEU A 18 3.74 15.07 3.59
C LEU A 18 4.69 15.02 4.80
N LEU A 19 5.87 14.43 4.62
CA LEU A 19 6.90 14.38 5.67
C LEU A 19 7.46 15.75 6.05
N ARG A 20 7.40 16.75 5.14
CA ARG A 20 7.93 18.10 5.41
C ARG A 20 6.96 19.00 6.16
N GLN A 21 5.67 18.66 6.20
CA GLN A 21 4.64 19.60 6.67
C GLN A 21 4.27 19.48 8.15
N GLN A 22 4.58 18.37 8.86
CA GLN A 22 4.39 18.16 10.32
C GLN A 22 3.24 18.93 11.01
N MET A 23 2.10 19.11 10.35
CA MET A 23 0.88 19.71 10.90
C MET A 23 -0.29 19.01 10.25
N PHE A 24 -0.87 18.03 10.95
CA PHE A 24 -2.06 17.32 10.50
C PHE A 24 -3.22 17.60 11.47
N SER A 25 -3.94 18.67 11.19
CA SER A 25 -5.29 18.91 11.71
C SER A 25 -6.25 18.80 10.53
N ILE A 26 -7.01 17.70 10.50
CA ILE A 26 -7.95 17.19 9.48
C ILE A 26 -8.67 18.33 8.72
N PRO A 27 -8.63 18.32 7.38
CA PRO A 27 -9.51 17.50 6.54
C PRO A 27 -8.73 16.57 5.60
N GLU A 28 -9.15 15.30 5.62
CA GLU A 28 -8.91 14.27 4.61
C GLU A 28 -7.45 14.06 4.18
N ASP A 29 -6.83 13.06 4.81
CA ASP A 29 -5.58 12.41 4.42
C ASP A 29 -5.64 11.74 3.02
N ASN A 30 -6.41 12.28 2.07
CA ASN A 30 -6.52 11.82 0.68
C ASN A 30 -5.14 11.62 0.06
N LEU A 31 -4.14 12.44 0.41
CA LEU A 31 -2.76 12.27 -0.05
C LEU A 31 -2.05 11.04 0.54
N ILE A 32 -2.34 10.67 1.80
CA ILE A 32 -1.81 9.43 2.41
C ILE A 32 -2.54 8.22 1.81
N PHE A 33 -3.86 8.33 1.61
CA PHE A 33 -4.65 7.30 0.94
C PHE A 33 -4.21 7.08 -0.51
N ASP A 34 -3.99 8.15 -1.27
CA ASP A 34 -3.52 8.09 -2.67
C ASP A 34 -2.11 7.49 -2.72
N ALA A 35 -1.20 7.90 -1.81
CA ALA A 35 0.14 7.31 -1.71
C ALA A 35 0.10 5.82 -1.33
N TYR A 36 -0.83 5.42 -0.45
CA TYR A 36 -1.07 4.02 -0.14
C TYR A 36 -1.63 3.26 -1.35
N GLU A 37 -2.63 3.80 -2.04
CA GLU A 37 -3.25 3.21 -3.24
C GLU A 37 -2.21 2.96 -4.34
N GLU A 38 -1.40 3.97 -4.68
CA GLU A 38 -0.32 3.84 -5.66
C GLU A 38 0.67 2.73 -5.26
N LEU A 39 1.11 2.73 -4.00
CA LEU A 39 2.09 1.76 -3.51
C LEU A 39 1.52 0.33 -3.46
N ALA A 40 0.25 0.19 -3.06
CA ALA A 40 -0.42 -1.09 -2.97
C ALA A 40 -0.64 -1.71 -4.35
N ILE A 41 -1.13 -0.92 -5.31
CA ILE A 41 -1.28 -1.34 -6.72
C ILE A 41 0.08 -1.76 -7.29
N PHE A 42 1.14 -0.99 -7.01
CA PHE A 42 2.48 -1.31 -7.48
C PHE A 42 2.99 -2.64 -6.91
N ILE A 43 2.96 -2.82 -5.59
CA ILE A 43 3.48 -4.04 -4.95
C ILE A 43 2.68 -5.26 -5.41
N ILE A 44 1.35 -5.18 -5.41
CA ILE A 44 0.52 -6.33 -5.77
C ILE A 44 0.63 -6.68 -7.27
N SER A 45 0.98 -5.72 -8.13
CA SER A 45 1.21 -5.97 -9.56
C SER A 45 2.59 -6.55 -9.87
N ASN A 46 3.56 -6.47 -8.95
CA ASN A 46 4.95 -6.81 -9.22
C ASN A 46 5.53 -7.87 -8.26
N PHE A 47 4.71 -8.45 -7.39
CA PHE A 47 5.13 -9.47 -6.43
C PHE A 47 4.17 -10.66 -6.50
N ASP A 48 4.72 -11.88 -6.55
CA ASP A 48 3.95 -13.11 -6.45
C ASP A 48 3.95 -13.59 -4.99
N ILE A 49 2.78 -13.71 -4.36
CA ILE A 49 2.68 -14.21 -2.99
C ILE A 49 2.44 -15.73 -2.94
N PRO A 50 2.92 -16.41 -1.89
CA PRO A 50 2.52 -17.79 -1.61
C PRO A 50 1.03 -17.86 -1.25
N SER A 51 0.33 -18.87 -1.77
CA SER A 51 -1.10 -19.10 -1.50
C SER A 51 -1.43 -19.22 0.00
N SER A 52 -0.48 -19.67 0.81
CA SER A 52 -0.62 -19.76 2.27
C SER A 52 -0.85 -18.41 2.98
N HIS A 53 -0.59 -17.28 2.32
CA HIS A 53 -0.74 -15.94 2.88
C HIS A 53 -1.91 -15.15 2.27
N GLU A 54 -2.54 -15.66 1.21
CA GLU A 54 -3.62 -14.99 0.49
C GLU A 54 -4.80 -14.63 1.39
N GLU A 55 -5.24 -15.56 2.24
CA GLU A 55 -6.37 -15.33 3.15
C GLU A 55 -6.10 -14.23 4.16
N TYR A 56 -4.90 -14.24 4.78
CA TYR A 56 -4.48 -13.20 5.73
C TYR A 56 -4.44 -11.83 5.05
N ILE A 57 -3.83 -11.77 3.87
CA ILE A 57 -3.69 -10.53 3.09
C ILE A 57 -5.07 -10.00 2.70
N ALA A 58 -5.93 -10.83 2.11
CA ALA A 58 -7.27 -10.43 1.71
C ALA A 58 -8.08 -9.89 2.90
N LYS A 59 -8.08 -10.61 4.03
CA LYS A 59 -8.76 -10.18 5.26
C LYS A 59 -8.29 -8.81 5.74
N ASN A 60 -6.98 -8.57 5.79
CA ASN A 60 -6.41 -7.32 6.30
C ASN A 60 -6.48 -6.17 5.27
N LEU A 61 -6.67 -6.48 3.99
CA LEU A 61 -7.06 -5.50 2.96
C LEU A 61 -8.56 -5.17 2.96
N GLY A 62 -9.36 -5.79 3.84
CA GLY A 62 -10.82 -5.60 3.87
C GLY A 62 -11.56 -6.31 2.73
N ILE A 63 -10.91 -7.26 2.05
CA ILE A 63 -11.47 -8.06 0.97
C ILE A 63 -12.15 -9.29 1.59
N GLN A 64 -13.44 -9.50 1.27
CA GLN A 64 -14.16 -10.68 1.75
C GLN A 64 -13.71 -11.93 0.98
N THR A 65 -13.06 -12.85 1.67
CA THR A 65 -12.45 -14.08 1.11
C THR A 65 -13.46 -15.03 0.47
N ASN A 66 -14.73 -14.97 0.89
CA ASN A 66 -15.84 -15.74 0.30
C ASN A 66 -16.15 -15.34 -1.16
N TYR A 67 -15.56 -14.24 -1.66
CA TYR A 67 -15.77 -13.67 -2.98
C TYR A 67 -14.49 -13.55 -3.81
N LEU A 68 -13.43 -14.30 -3.50
CA LEU A 68 -12.25 -14.39 -4.37
C LEU A 68 -12.59 -15.16 -5.67
N GLN A 69 -13.44 -14.58 -6.51
CA GLN A 69 -13.70 -15.03 -7.87
C GLN A 69 -12.62 -14.52 -8.84
N GLY A 70 -11.67 -13.70 -8.36
CA GLY A 70 -10.56 -13.13 -9.10
C GLY A 70 -9.30 -12.96 -8.26
N SER A 71 -8.28 -12.33 -8.85
CA SER A 71 -7.01 -12.05 -8.16
C SER A 71 -7.18 -11.00 -7.04
N ILE A 72 -6.36 -11.08 -5.98
CA ILE A 72 -6.31 -10.06 -4.91
C ILE A 72 -6.17 -8.64 -5.48
N LYS A 73 -5.45 -8.49 -6.60
CA LYS A 73 -5.33 -7.23 -7.33
C LYS A 73 -6.68 -6.65 -7.74
N THR A 74 -7.49 -7.45 -8.42
CA THR A 74 -8.79 -7.02 -8.95
C THR A 74 -9.73 -6.62 -7.82
N GLU A 75 -9.73 -7.39 -6.74
CA GLU A 75 -10.55 -7.12 -5.56
C GLU A 75 -10.07 -5.86 -4.80
N LEU A 76 -8.76 -5.64 -4.71
CA LEU A 76 -8.22 -4.43 -4.10
C LEU A 76 -8.57 -3.19 -4.92
N GLU A 77 -8.37 -3.22 -6.24
CA GLU A 77 -8.72 -2.10 -7.13
C GLU A 77 -10.21 -1.74 -7.03
N ASN A 78 -11.08 -2.76 -6.91
CA ASN A 78 -12.51 -2.56 -6.69
C ASN A 78 -12.80 -2.02 -5.29
N HIS A 79 -12.11 -2.50 -4.26
CA HIS A 79 -12.28 -2.01 -2.89
C HIS A 79 -11.89 -0.52 -2.80
N LEU A 80 -10.71 -0.14 -3.26
CA LEU A 80 -10.18 1.23 -3.18
C LEU A 80 -11.06 2.25 -3.90
N LYS A 81 -11.64 1.90 -5.06
CA LYS A 81 -12.60 2.75 -5.77
C LYS A 81 -13.87 3.05 -4.96
N ASN A 82 -14.27 2.14 -4.07
CA ASN A 82 -15.53 2.21 -3.35
C ASN A 82 -15.39 2.70 -1.89
N THR A 83 -14.16 2.80 -1.35
CA THR A 83 -13.94 3.06 0.08
C THR A 83 -13.07 4.27 0.42
N LYS A 84 -12.66 5.11 -0.56
CA LYS A 84 -11.82 6.31 -0.30
C LYS A 84 -12.32 7.11 0.91
N GLY A 85 -11.44 7.25 1.92
CA GLY A 85 -11.65 8.10 3.09
C GLY A 85 -12.44 7.51 4.27
N ASN A 86 -13.00 6.30 4.17
CA ASN A 86 -13.93 5.78 5.19
C ASN A 86 -13.37 4.69 6.12
N PHE A 87 -12.08 4.35 6.07
CA PHE A 87 -11.50 3.25 6.88
C PHE A 87 -10.03 3.47 7.26
N SER A 88 -9.60 2.95 8.42
CA SER A 88 -8.19 3.03 8.87
C SER A 88 -7.24 2.29 7.94
N LEU A 89 -6.09 2.90 7.64
CA LEU A 89 -5.01 2.31 6.83
C LEU A 89 -4.07 1.38 7.63
N GLU A 90 -4.25 1.24 8.94
CA GLU A 90 -3.38 0.40 9.79
C GLU A 90 -3.33 -1.07 9.34
N PHE A 91 -4.49 -1.72 9.22
CA PHE A 91 -4.57 -3.11 8.77
C PHE A 91 -4.19 -3.29 7.29
N PRO A 92 -4.64 -2.44 6.35
CA PRO A 92 -4.20 -2.50 4.96
C PRO A 92 -2.68 -2.35 4.77
N LEU A 93 -2.03 -1.45 5.52
CA LEU A 93 -0.57 -1.30 5.48
C LEU A 93 0.16 -2.51 6.07
N ARG A 94 -0.44 -3.18 7.07
CA ARG A 94 0.12 -4.44 7.60
C ARG A 94 -0.01 -5.57 6.58
N ALA A 95 -1.13 -5.67 5.86
CA ALA A 95 -1.26 -6.58 4.73
C ALA A 95 -0.21 -6.32 3.66
N LEU A 96 0.01 -5.06 3.29
CA LEU A 96 0.98 -4.67 2.28
C LEU A 96 2.43 -5.02 2.68
N GLU A 97 2.77 -4.86 3.95
CA GLU A 97 4.07 -5.27 4.49
C GLU A 97 4.27 -6.79 4.41
N VAL A 98 3.25 -7.57 4.74
CA VAL A 98 3.28 -9.04 4.59
C VAL A 98 3.40 -9.41 3.10
N TYR A 99 2.67 -8.72 2.22
CA TYR A 99 2.78 -8.90 0.78
C TYR A 99 4.22 -8.67 0.29
N PHE A 100 4.84 -7.57 0.72
CA PHE A 100 6.21 -7.24 0.36
C PHE A 100 7.25 -8.18 0.97
N SER A 101 7.02 -8.67 2.19
CA SER A 101 7.99 -9.50 2.93
C SER A 101 8.02 -10.95 2.44
N TYR A 102 6.87 -11.47 2.03
CA TYR A 102 6.73 -12.87 1.59
C TYR A 102 6.54 -13.01 0.09
N GLY A 103 6.24 -11.91 -0.61
CA GLY A 103 6.13 -11.88 -2.06
C GLY A 103 7.49 -12.05 -2.72
N LYS A 104 7.52 -12.82 -3.81
CA LYS A 104 8.67 -12.92 -4.70
C LYS A 104 8.60 -11.78 -5.72
N PRO A 105 9.59 -10.86 -5.77
CA PRO A 105 9.58 -9.77 -6.74
C PRO A 105 9.76 -10.29 -8.17
N LEU A 106 8.95 -9.78 -9.08
CA LEU A 106 9.02 -10.02 -10.51
C LEU A 106 10.07 -9.10 -11.12
N ASP A 107 11.34 -9.52 -11.06
CA ASP A 107 12.49 -8.84 -11.69
C ASP A 107 12.71 -7.38 -11.22
N MET A 108 13.18 -7.22 -9.98
CA MET A 108 13.33 -5.91 -9.36
C MET A 108 14.68 -5.76 -8.68
N ASP A 109 15.34 -4.61 -8.90
CA ASP A 109 16.65 -4.34 -8.32
C ASP A 109 16.58 -4.07 -6.81
N LEU A 110 17.69 -4.34 -6.11
CA LEU A 110 17.77 -4.17 -4.66
C LEU A 110 17.50 -2.73 -4.18
N ASN A 111 17.92 -1.72 -4.93
CA ASN A 111 17.68 -0.32 -4.58
C ASN A 111 16.19 0.03 -4.67
N ILE A 112 15.46 -0.51 -5.64
CA ILE A 112 14.01 -0.39 -5.70
C ILE A 112 13.38 -1.06 -4.48
N LEU A 113 13.76 -2.30 -4.16
CA LEU A 113 13.24 -3.01 -2.99
C LEU A 113 13.48 -2.23 -1.68
N MET A 114 14.68 -1.63 -1.53
CA MET A 114 14.98 -0.77 -0.38
C MET A 114 14.11 0.48 -0.34
N LYS A 115 13.85 1.12 -1.49
CA LYS A 115 12.95 2.28 -1.58
C LYS A 115 11.52 1.90 -1.21
N LEU A 116 11.00 0.78 -1.69
CA LEU A 116 9.66 0.29 -1.35
C LEU A 116 9.53 0.02 0.15
N LYS A 117 10.50 -0.69 0.74
CA LYS A 117 10.54 -0.93 2.19
C LYS A 117 10.53 0.38 2.99
N TYR A 118 11.30 1.37 2.54
CA TYR A 118 11.32 2.69 3.15
C TYR A 118 9.94 3.38 3.05
N LEU A 119 9.28 3.34 1.89
CA LEU A 119 7.96 3.96 1.69
C LEU A 119 6.89 3.30 2.57
N ILE A 120 6.85 1.96 2.63
CA ILE A 120 5.94 1.21 3.52
C ILE A 120 6.15 1.65 4.98
N SER A 121 7.40 1.69 5.44
CA SER A 121 7.73 2.12 6.81
C SER A 121 7.33 3.57 7.08
N LYS A 122 7.45 4.47 6.09
CA LYS A 122 7.03 5.87 6.23
C LYS A 122 5.52 6.03 6.28
N LEU A 123 4.77 5.27 5.48
CA LEU A 123 3.31 5.27 5.58
C LEU A 123 2.84 4.74 6.94
N HIS A 124 3.44 3.66 7.45
CA HIS A 124 3.16 3.18 8.81
C HIS A 124 3.41 4.23 9.88
N HIS A 125 4.51 4.98 9.77
CA HIS A 125 4.82 6.06 10.70
C HIS A 125 3.78 7.19 10.63
N LEU A 126 3.42 7.64 9.43
CA LEU A 126 2.42 8.69 9.23
C LEU A 126 1.04 8.29 9.78
N VAL A 127 0.60 7.06 9.49
CA VAL A 127 -0.65 6.53 10.00
C VAL A 127 -0.60 6.39 11.53
N GLY A 128 0.48 5.84 12.09
CA GLY A 128 0.64 5.64 13.54
C GLY A 128 0.77 6.95 14.35
N GLU A 129 1.28 8.03 13.76
CA GLU A 129 1.28 9.36 14.39
C GLU A 129 -0.13 9.97 14.44
N ASN A 130 -0.97 9.73 13.43
CA ASN A 130 -2.35 10.23 13.37
C ASN A 130 -3.31 9.54 14.36
N TYR A 131 -2.95 8.37 14.93
CA TYR A 131 -3.78 7.61 15.88
C TYR A 131 -3.31 7.64 17.35
N ARG A 132 -2.36 8.52 17.69
CA ARG A 132 -2.00 8.74 19.12
C ARG A 132 -3.09 9.59 19.79
N PHE A 133 -4.03 8.91 20.44
CA PHE A 133 -5.00 9.48 21.39
C PHE A 133 -4.30 10.12 22.59
#